data_AF-A0A2E3PVB2-F1
#
_entry.id   AF-A0A2E3PVB2-F1
#
_cell.length_a   1.000
_cell.length_b   1.000
_cell.length_c   1.000
_cell.angle_alpha   90.00
_cell.angle_beta   90.00
_cell.angle_gamma   90.00
#
_symmetry.space_group_name_H-M   'P 1'
#
loop_
_entity.id
_entity.type
_entity.pdbx_description
1 polymer ?
#
loop_
_entity_poly.entity_id
_entity_poly.type
_entity_poly.pdbx_seq_one_letter_code
_entity_poly.pdbx_strand_id
1 'polypeptide(L)'
;MRLSTRRSLVAACAMALALGAGAARADDSRRVATIDMVGQASVSAAPDMAMVQSGVVSDAETAGEAMTANTAAMSAVVARIKDAGIEGRDIQTSGFSVSPRYRRLKDTEPGDYRSEIIGYRVSNNVSVRVRDLANLGALLDAMVRDGANQVGGISFIVSDADSLKDEARKAAMADAMRKAKLYAEAAGVKLGRVLSINEQDFGGPRPQMMMARAEMAADGAPAPIEAGETSLQVRVNVTWELDQ
;
A
#
# COMPACT_ATOMS: atom_id res chain seq x y z
N MET A 1 76.61 3.30 -72.43
CA MET A 1 75.31 3.75 -72.96
C MET A 1 74.38 4.01 -71.79
N ARG A 2 74.21 5.28 -71.42
CA ARG A 2 73.33 5.84 -70.37
C ARG A 2 72.80 7.18 -70.89
N LEU A 3 71.74 7.67 -70.22
CA LEU A 3 71.04 8.98 -70.33
C LEU A 3 69.90 9.00 -71.38
N SER A 4 68.64 9.04 -70.94
CA SER A 4 67.85 10.21 -70.47
C SER A 4 67.66 11.24 -71.58
N THR A 5 66.48 11.75 -71.94
CA THR A 5 65.56 12.65 -71.21
C THR A 5 64.47 13.02 -72.27
N ARG A 6 63.18 13.31 -72.05
CA ARG A 6 62.56 14.52 -71.43
C ARG A 6 61.07 14.59 -71.87
N ARG A 7 60.16 15.02 -70.96
CA ARG A 7 59.09 16.08 -71.10
C ARG A 7 58.00 15.90 -72.19
N SER A 8 56.70 16.21 -72.08
CA SER A 8 55.73 16.92 -71.20
C SER A 8 54.32 16.61 -71.79
N LEU A 9 53.13 16.66 -71.15
CA LEU A 9 52.26 17.81 -70.82
C LEU A 9 50.81 17.30 -70.47
N VAL A 10 50.29 17.71 -69.30
CA VAL A 10 48.99 18.42 -69.03
C VAL A 10 47.58 17.77 -69.12
N ALA A 11 46.81 18.10 -68.06
CA ALA A 11 45.34 18.25 -67.88
C ALA A 11 44.49 17.00 -67.55
N ALA A 12 43.43 17.03 -66.73
CA ALA A 12 42.87 17.93 -65.71
C ALA A 12 41.64 17.17 -65.12
N CYS A 13 41.34 17.33 -63.83
CA CYS A 13 39.98 17.44 -63.24
C CYS A 13 39.99 17.14 -61.73
N ALA A 14 39.88 18.22 -60.97
CA ALA A 14 39.54 18.24 -59.56
C ALA A 14 38.02 18.06 -59.37
N MET A 15 37.59 17.27 -58.37
CA MET A 15 36.27 17.45 -57.77
C MET A 15 36.19 16.90 -56.33
N ALA A 16 35.94 17.82 -55.40
CA ALA A 16 35.31 17.66 -54.09
C ALA A 16 36.05 16.89 -52.96
N LEU A 17 37.04 17.55 -52.33
CA LEU A 17 37.22 17.44 -50.88
C LEU A 17 36.28 18.44 -50.20
N ALA A 18 35.15 17.97 -49.66
CA ALA A 18 34.29 18.77 -48.81
C ALA A 18 33.63 17.90 -47.72
N LEU A 19 34.09 18.12 -46.49
CA LEU A 19 33.32 18.16 -45.24
C LEU A 19 32.60 16.86 -44.82
N GLY A 20 33.31 16.10 -43.98
CA GLY A 20 32.72 15.03 -43.17
C GLY A 20 33.55 14.70 -41.93
N ALA A 21 34.28 15.67 -41.36
CA ALA A 21 34.78 15.53 -39.99
C ALA A 21 33.59 15.72 -39.04
N GLY A 22 32.73 14.71 -38.96
CA GLY A 22 31.85 14.55 -37.82
C GLY A 22 32.76 14.42 -36.60
N ALA A 23 32.93 15.49 -35.84
CA ALA A 23 33.46 15.40 -34.51
C ALA A 23 32.55 14.41 -33.76
N ALA A 24 33.02 13.18 -33.61
CA ALA A 24 32.51 12.28 -32.61
C ALA A 24 32.68 13.05 -31.29
N ARG A 25 31.60 13.66 -30.82
CA ARG A 25 31.53 14.10 -29.43
C ARG A 25 31.58 12.81 -28.64
N ALA A 26 32.80 12.40 -28.27
CA ALA A 26 33.00 11.52 -27.15
C ALA A 26 32.27 12.21 -26.00
N ASP A 27 31.19 11.59 -25.55
CA ASP A 27 30.54 11.97 -24.32
C ASP A 27 31.60 11.78 -23.22
N ASP A 28 32.32 12.87 -22.89
CA ASP A 28 33.29 12.95 -21.80
C ASP A 28 32.53 13.05 -20.48
N SER A 29 31.55 12.16 -20.30
CA SER A 29 30.99 11.86 -19.00
C SER A 29 32.08 11.12 -18.25
N ARG A 30 32.92 11.88 -17.55
CA ARG A 30 33.95 11.39 -16.62
C ARG A 30 33.33 10.26 -15.80
N ARG A 31 33.68 9.01 -16.11
CA ARG A 31 33.13 7.85 -15.41
C ARG A 31 33.65 7.90 -13.98
N VAL A 32 32.79 8.34 -13.07
CA VAL A 32 33.06 8.34 -11.64
C VAL A 32 32.96 6.89 -11.15
N ALA A 33 33.99 6.40 -10.44
CA ALA A 33 33.90 5.10 -9.79
C ALA A 33 32.86 5.18 -8.67
N THR A 34 31.99 4.19 -8.57
CA THR A 34 30.86 4.21 -7.64
C THR A 34 30.68 2.89 -6.91
N ILE A 35 29.98 2.97 -5.78
CA ILE A 35 29.48 1.81 -5.04
C ILE A 35 27.99 2.01 -4.75
N ASP A 36 27.19 0.99 -5.07
CA ASP A 36 25.75 0.96 -4.83
C ASP A 36 25.43 0.02 -3.67
N MET A 37 24.83 0.53 -2.59
CA MET A 37 24.39 -0.32 -1.48
C MET A 37 22.91 -0.18 -1.19
N VAL A 38 22.32 -1.33 -0.85
CA VAL A 38 20.96 -1.41 -0.35
C VAL A 38 20.99 -1.42 1.18
N GLY A 39 20.41 -0.37 1.77
CA GLY A 39 20.09 -0.29 3.19
C GLY A 39 18.67 -0.75 3.45
N GLN A 40 18.45 -1.44 4.57
CA GLN A 40 17.13 -1.87 5.00
C GLN A 40 16.98 -1.64 6.50
N ALA A 41 15.78 -1.26 6.90
CA ALA A 41 15.40 -1.25 8.30
C ALA A 41 13.92 -1.57 8.45
N SER A 42 13.57 -2.07 9.62
CA SER A 42 12.20 -2.36 10.01
C SER A 42 11.98 -1.82 11.41
N VAL A 43 10.85 -1.16 11.62
CA VAL A 43 10.41 -0.69 12.93
C VAL A 43 9.06 -1.34 13.22
N SER A 44 8.97 -2.01 14.37
CA SER A 44 7.73 -2.62 14.84
C SER A 44 7.09 -1.73 15.90
N ALA A 45 5.76 -1.61 15.83
CA ALA A 45 4.98 -0.94 16.85
C ALA A 45 3.66 -1.69 17.09
N ALA A 46 3.21 -1.68 18.34
CA ALA A 46 1.85 -2.09 18.66
C ALA A 46 0.85 -1.09 18.06
N PRO A 47 -0.23 -1.55 17.41
CA PRO A 47 -1.32 -0.67 16.98
C PRO A 47 -1.94 0.06 18.16
N ASP A 48 -2.30 1.33 17.94
CA ASP A 48 -2.95 2.20 18.92
C ASP A 48 -4.40 2.52 18.54
N MET A 49 -4.84 2.05 17.37
CA MET A 49 -6.19 2.28 16.85
C MET A 49 -6.64 1.11 15.97
N ALA A 50 -7.96 0.94 15.86
CA ALA A 50 -8.59 0.04 14.90
C ALA A 50 -9.55 0.82 13.99
N MET A 51 -9.61 0.41 12.74
CA MET A 51 -10.71 0.74 11.85
C MET A 51 -11.65 -0.45 11.80
N VAL A 52 -12.88 -0.23 12.23
CA VAL A 52 -13.96 -1.21 12.21
C VAL A 52 -14.87 -0.90 11.04
N GLN A 53 -15.15 -1.90 10.21
CA GLN A 53 -16.22 -1.82 9.21
C GLN A 53 -17.37 -2.71 9.66
N SER A 54 -18.56 -2.14 9.72
CA SER A 54 -19.79 -2.86 10.05
C SER A 54 -20.95 -2.30 9.22
N GLY A 55 -22.13 -2.87 9.34
CA GLY A 55 -23.28 -2.44 8.55
C GLY A 55 -24.57 -3.09 8.98
N VAL A 56 -25.65 -2.56 8.40
CA VAL A 56 -27.00 -3.09 8.51
C VAL A 56 -27.48 -3.43 7.11
N VAL A 57 -27.98 -4.65 6.97
CA VAL A 57 -28.76 -5.11 5.82
C VAL A 57 -30.19 -5.36 6.27
N SER A 58 -31.15 -4.83 5.53
CA SER A 58 -32.58 -5.01 5.80
C SER A 58 -33.31 -5.41 4.53
N ASP A 59 -34.19 -6.40 4.66
CA ASP A 59 -35.02 -6.90 3.56
C ASP A 59 -36.49 -6.59 3.85
N ALA A 60 -37.25 -6.20 2.83
CA ALA A 60 -38.72 -6.06 2.92
C ALA A 60 -39.37 -6.30 1.55
N GLU A 61 -40.70 -6.36 1.51
CA GLU A 61 -41.46 -6.53 0.26
C GLU A 61 -41.35 -5.29 -0.64
N THR A 62 -41.32 -4.10 -0.03
CA THR A 62 -41.12 -2.84 -0.75
C THR A 62 -39.78 -2.18 -0.42
N ALA A 63 -39.25 -1.40 -1.36
CA ALA A 63 -38.01 -0.64 -1.14
C ALA A 63 -38.15 0.39 -0.01
N GLY A 64 -39.34 0.99 0.16
CA GLY A 64 -39.61 1.99 1.19
C GLY A 64 -39.60 1.41 2.60
N GLU A 65 -40.20 0.24 2.80
CA GLU A 65 -40.16 -0.48 4.08
C GLU A 65 -38.74 -0.92 4.42
N ALA A 66 -38.02 -1.50 3.45
CA ALA A 66 -36.64 -1.93 3.65
C ALA A 66 -35.73 -0.75 4.03
N MET A 67 -35.92 0.41 3.38
CA MET A 67 -35.18 1.64 3.69
C MET A 67 -35.51 2.20 5.07
N THR A 68 -36.79 2.20 5.46
CA THR A 68 -37.23 2.68 6.77
C THR A 68 -36.65 1.82 7.89
N ALA A 69 -36.74 0.49 7.75
CA ALA A 69 -36.18 -0.46 8.70
C ALA A 69 -34.65 -0.31 8.80
N ASN A 70 -33.96 -0.19 7.68
CA ASN A 70 -32.51 -0.02 7.64
C ASN A 70 -32.07 1.29 8.31
N THR A 71 -32.77 2.40 8.02
CA THR A 71 -32.45 3.71 8.58
C THR A 71 -32.62 3.73 10.09
N ALA A 72 -33.68 3.10 10.62
CA ALA A 72 -33.92 2.99 12.05
C ALA A 72 -32.81 2.17 12.75
N ALA A 73 -32.48 0.99 12.20
CA ALA A 73 -31.42 0.15 12.74
C ALA A 73 -30.03 0.82 12.66
N MET A 74 -29.68 1.44 11.52
CA MET A 74 -28.41 2.14 11.39
C MET A 74 -28.31 3.35 12.33
N SER A 75 -29.42 4.07 12.56
CA SER A 75 -29.45 5.18 13.52
C SER A 75 -29.19 4.71 14.95
N ALA A 76 -29.73 3.54 15.34
CA ALA A 76 -29.45 2.93 16.64
C ALA A 76 -27.97 2.54 16.77
N VAL A 77 -27.40 1.90 15.74
CA VAL A 77 -25.97 1.55 15.70
C VAL A 77 -25.08 2.79 15.83
N VAL A 78 -25.35 3.87 15.08
CA VAL A 78 -24.58 5.12 15.15
C VAL A 78 -24.74 5.80 16.51
N ALA A 79 -25.93 5.77 17.12
CA ALA A 79 -26.14 6.27 18.47
C ALA A 79 -25.30 5.48 19.48
N ARG A 80 -25.29 4.14 19.40
CA ARG A 80 -24.46 3.28 20.27
C ARG A 80 -22.98 3.58 20.15
N ILE A 81 -22.49 3.78 18.92
CA ILE A 81 -21.09 4.14 18.66
C ILE A 81 -20.74 5.47 19.36
N LYS A 82 -21.62 6.46 19.28
CA LYS A 82 -21.43 7.76 19.96
C LYS A 82 -21.51 7.64 21.49
N ASP A 83 -22.43 6.83 22.01
CA ASP A 83 -22.57 6.56 23.44
C ASP A 83 -21.32 5.88 24.02
N ALA A 84 -20.61 5.08 23.20
CA ALA A 84 -19.33 4.50 23.55
C ALA A 84 -18.16 5.51 23.53
N GLY A 85 -18.44 6.80 23.34
CA GLY A 85 -17.46 7.88 23.38
C GLY A 85 -16.76 8.18 22.06
N ILE A 86 -17.20 7.58 20.94
CA ILE A 86 -16.59 7.81 19.63
C ILE A 86 -17.11 9.11 19.03
N GLU A 87 -16.18 9.98 18.68
CA GLU A 87 -16.49 11.29 18.13
C GLU A 87 -17.03 11.20 16.70
N GLY A 88 -17.90 12.14 16.31
CA GLY A 88 -18.52 12.14 14.97
C GLY A 88 -17.52 12.17 13.80
N ARG A 89 -16.31 12.73 13.99
CA ARG A 89 -15.24 12.73 12.97
C ARG A 89 -14.63 11.36 12.70
N ASP A 90 -14.84 10.43 13.62
CA ASP A 90 -14.34 9.05 13.56
C ASP A 90 -15.43 8.07 13.12
N ILE A 91 -16.61 8.57 12.72
CA ILE A 91 -17.74 7.77 12.23
C ILE A 91 -18.05 8.19 10.79
N GLN A 92 -18.04 7.23 9.87
CA GLN A 92 -18.34 7.48 8.47
C GLN A 92 -19.28 6.43 7.91
N THR A 93 -20.47 6.84 7.49
CA THR A 93 -21.38 5.97 6.73
C THR A 93 -20.87 5.80 5.29
N SER A 94 -20.97 4.59 4.75
CA SER A 94 -20.55 4.25 3.39
C SER A 94 -21.41 3.13 2.81
N GLY A 95 -21.31 2.86 1.51
CA GLY A 95 -21.92 1.66 0.91
C GLY A 95 -23.45 1.59 0.96
N PHE A 96 -24.14 2.72 1.10
CA PHE A 96 -25.60 2.75 1.04
C PHE A 96 -26.09 2.31 -0.34
N SER A 97 -26.92 1.27 -0.40
CA SER A 97 -27.46 0.75 -1.65
C SER A 97 -28.83 0.10 -1.43
N VAL A 98 -29.67 0.17 -2.47
CA VAL A 98 -30.97 -0.50 -2.52
C VAL A 98 -30.96 -1.41 -3.75
N SER A 99 -31.28 -2.69 -3.56
CA SER A 99 -31.26 -3.69 -4.63
C SER A 99 -32.52 -4.56 -4.60
N PRO A 100 -33.15 -4.85 -5.75
CA PRO A 100 -34.24 -5.81 -5.80
C PRO A 100 -33.71 -7.23 -5.52
N ARG A 101 -34.53 -8.03 -4.83
CA ARG A 101 -34.28 -9.45 -4.59
C ARG A 101 -35.10 -10.26 -5.57
N TYR A 102 -34.45 -11.17 -6.28
CA TYR A 102 -35.10 -12.02 -7.26
C TYR A 102 -35.21 -13.46 -6.78
N ARG A 103 -36.33 -14.10 -7.09
CA ARG A 103 -36.46 -15.56 -7.03
C ARG A 103 -36.39 -16.10 -8.46
N ARG A 104 -35.49 -17.06 -8.67
CA ARG A 104 -35.46 -17.82 -9.93
C ARG A 104 -36.62 -18.81 -9.89
N LEU A 105 -37.54 -18.67 -10.83
CA LEU A 105 -38.60 -19.66 -11.03
C LEU A 105 -38.01 -20.81 -11.87
N LYS A 106 -38.26 -22.05 -11.44
CA LYS A 106 -37.86 -23.24 -12.20
C LYS A 106 -38.97 -23.50 -13.21
N ASP A 107 -38.72 -23.20 -14.48
CA ASP A 107 -39.71 -23.48 -15.51
C ASP A 107 -39.76 -24.96 -15.89
N THR A 108 -40.93 -25.36 -16.38
CA THR A 108 -41.30 -26.73 -16.74
C THR A 108 -40.64 -27.18 -18.05
N GLU A 109 -40.10 -26.24 -18.84
CA GLU A 109 -39.40 -26.49 -20.11
C GLU A 109 -37.92 -26.09 -20.05
N PRO A 110 -37.01 -26.82 -20.72
CA PRO A 110 -35.59 -26.48 -20.74
C PRO A 110 -35.35 -25.20 -21.57
N GLY A 111 -34.98 -24.09 -20.92
CA GLY A 111 -34.42 -22.90 -21.58
C GLY A 111 -35.09 -21.55 -21.28
N ASP A 112 -36.26 -21.52 -20.65
CA ASP A 112 -36.87 -20.27 -20.18
C ASP A 112 -36.45 -20.03 -18.71
N TYR A 113 -35.82 -18.88 -18.43
CA TYR A 113 -35.43 -18.51 -17.07
C TYR A 113 -36.18 -17.23 -16.69
N ARG A 114 -37.28 -17.37 -15.95
CA ARG A 114 -38.02 -16.23 -15.40
C ARG A 114 -37.50 -15.87 -14.00
N SER A 115 -37.26 -14.58 -13.79
CA SER A 115 -36.90 -14.03 -12.48
C SER A 115 -38.00 -13.09 -12.01
N GLU A 116 -38.52 -13.35 -10.82
CA GLU A 116 -39.56 -12.54 -10.19
C GLU A 116 -38.95 -11.74 -9.04
N ILE A 117 -39.30 -10.44 -8.94
CA ILE A 117 -38.94 -9.63 -7.78
C ILE A 117 -39.78 -10.10 -6.60
N ILE A 118 -39.11 -10.54 -5.53
CA ILE A 118 -39.74 -11.01 -4.29
C ILE A 118 -39.53 -10.06 -3.11
N GLY A 119 -38.93 -8.90 -3.37
CA GLY A 119 -38.69 -7.87 -2.37
C GLY A 119 -37.47 -7.02 -2.70
N TYR A 120 -37.02 -6.25 -1.72
CA TYR A 120 -35.88 -5.35 -1.82
C TYR A 120 -34.96 -5.54 -0.62
N ARG A 121 -33.68 -5.32 -0.85
CA ARG A 121 -32.61 -5.32 0.14
C ARG A 121 -31.98 -3.93 0.17
N VAL A 122 -31.87 -3.37 1.37
CA VAL A 122 -31.08 -2.17 1.63
C VAL A 122 -29.84 -2.57 2.42
N SER A 123 -28.68 -2.17 1.94
CA SER A 123 -27.41 -2.30 2.64
C SER A 123 -26.87 -0.92 2.99
N ASN A 124 -26.32 -0.79 4.19
CA ASN A 124 -25.75 0.46 4.68
C ASN A 124 -24.57 0.10 5.60
N ASN A 125 -23.39 0.65 5.32
CA ASN A 125 -22.18 0.37 6.10
C ASN A 125 -21.76 1.59 6.92
N VAL A 126 -21.05 1.33 8.01
CA VAL A 126 -20.39 2.32 8.84
C VAL A 126 -18.94 1.92 9.06
N SER A 127 -18.04 2.87 8.85
CA SER A 127 -16.62 2.78 9.15
C SER A 127 -16.35 3.60 10.39
N VAL A 128 -15.68 3.00 11.38
CA VAL A 128 -15.48 3.61 12.69
C VAL A 128 -14.00 3.53 13.07
N ARG A 129 -13.39 4.67 13.44
CA ARG A 129 -12.05 4.69 14.05
C ARG A 129 -12.18 4.56 15.57
N VAL A 130 -11.51 3.56 16.12
CA VAL A 130 -11.57 3.21 17.54
C VAL A 130 -10.16 3.29 18.13
N ARG A 131 -9.93 4.30 18.98
CA ARG A 131 -8.62 4.52 19.65
C ARG A 131 -8.49 3.74 20.96
N ASP A 132 -9.62 3.40 21.57
CA ASP A 132 -9.66 2.56 22.75
C ASP A 132 -9.79 1.10 22.36
N LEU A 133 -8.65 0.46 22.09
CA LEU A 133 -8.60 -0.94 21.69
C LEU A 133 -9.05 -1.90 22.81
N ALA A 134 -8.91 -1.51 24.08
CA ALA A 134 -9.31 -2.35 25.21
C ALA A 134 -10.84 -2.55 25.25
N ASN A 135 -11.60 -1.52 24.85
CA ASN A 135 -13.06 -1.57 24.81
C ASN A 135 -13.64 -1.99 23.43
N LEU A 136 -12.78 -2.32 22.46
CA LEU A 136 -13.20 -2.67 21.10
C LEU A 136 -14.15 -3.88 21.07
N GLY A 137 -13.88 -4.93 21.85
CA GLY A 137 -14.74 -6.12 21.92
C GLY A 137 -16.14 -5.80 22.44
N ALA A 138 -16.23 -4.97 23.49
CA ALA A 138 -17.51 -4.53 24.06
C ALA A 138 -18.30 -3.64 23.09
N LEU A 139 -17.61 -2.76 22.36
CA LEU A 139 -18.23 -1.93 21.31
C LEU A 139 -18.84 -2.80 20.20
N LEU A 140 -18.11 -3.80 19.69
CA LEU A 140 -18.58 -4.68 18.63
C LEU A 140 -19.82 -5.48 19.06
N ASP A 141 -19.78 -6.03 20.26
CA ASP A 141 -20.91 -6.76 20.86
C ASP A 141 -22.15 -5.84 21.00
N ALA A 142 -21.97 -4.61 21.47
CA ALA A 142 -23.05 -3.64 21.57
C ALA A 142 -23.62 -3.22 20.19
N MET A 143 -22.77 -3.03 19.19
CA MET A 143 -23.21 -2.73 17.82
C MET A 143 -24.07 -3.86 17.23
N VAL A 144 -23.69 -5.12 17.46
CA VAL A 144 -24.45 -6.29 16.99
C VAL A 144 -25.81 -6.36 17.67
N ARG A 145 -25.87 -6.15 19.00
CA ARG A 145 -27.15 -6.10 19.74
C ARG A 145 -28.10 -5.03 19.22
N ASP A 146 -27.57 -3.89 18.81
CA ASP A 146 -28.37 -2.72 18.37
C ASP A 146 -28.67 -2.74 16.85
N GLY A 147 -28.37 -3.83 16.16
CA GLY A 147 -28.87 -4.10 14.81
C GLY A 147 -27.81 -4.22 13.72
N ALA A 148 -26.52 -4.06 14.05
CA ALA A 148 -25.46 -4.36 13.10
C ALA A 148 -25.43 -5.86 12.79
N ASN A 149 -25.61 -6.21 11.52
CA ASN A 149 -25.71 -7.59 11.06
C ASN A 149 -24.77 -7.90 9.90
N GLN A 150 -23.96 -6.91 9.49
CA GLN A 150 -22.85 -7.06 8.57
C GLN A 150 -21.56 -6.69 9.31
N VAL A 151 -20.60 -7.61 9.33
CA VAL A 151 -19.26 -7.36 9.87
C VAL A 151 -18.29 -7.34 8.70
N GLY A 152 -17.77 -6.15 8.38
CA GLY A 152 -16.85 -5.90 7.27
C GLY A 152 -15.37 -6.14 7.61
N GLY A 153 -15.07 -6.38 8.89
CA GLY A 153 -13.73 -6.69 9.40
C GLY A 153 -13.15 -5.60 10.31
N ILE A 154 -12.01 -5.92 10.90
CA ILE A 154 -11.24 -5.06 11.79
C ILE A 154 -9.84 -4.93 11.18
N SER A 155 -9.35 -3.71 11.00
CA SER A 155 -7.95 -3.48 10.64
C SER A 155 -7.27 -2.62 11.70
N PHE A 156 -6.18 -3.11 12.26
CA PHE A 156 -5.38 -2.36 13.22
C PHE A 156 -4.46 -1.38 12.52
N ILE A 157 -4.29 -0.21 13.13
CA ILE A 157 -3.58 0.94 12.58
C ILE A 157 -2.66 1.48 13.67
N VAL A 158 -1.45 1.87 13.27
CA VAL A 158 -0.58 2.72 14.07
C VAL A 158 -0.79 4.15 13.61
N SER A 159 -1.31 5.00 14.50
CA SER A 159 -1.70 6.36 14.13
C SER A 159 -0.51 7.24 13.77
N ASP A 160 0.66 6.99 14.37
CA ASP A 160 1.92 7.69 14.09
C ASP A 160 2.84 6.90 13.13
N ALA A 161 2.26 6.34 12.06
CA ALA A 161 3.01 5.55 11.08
C ALA A 161 4.12 6.36 10.38
N ASP A 162 3.93 7.66 10.18
CA ASP A 162 4.89 8.51 9.46
C ASP A 162 6.17 8.76 10.28
N SER A 163 6.05 9.03 11.58
CA SER A 163 7.21 9.17 12.47
C SER A 163 8.02 7.86 12.54
N LEU A 164 7.34 6.71 12.67
CA LEU A 164 8.00 5.40 12.66
C LEU A 164 8.67 5.09 11.31
N LYS A 165 8.08 5.53 10.19
CA LYS A 165 8.74 5.45 8.88
C LYS A 165 9.98 6.34 8.82
N ASP A 166 9.97 7.52 9.41
CA ASP A 166 11.15 8.38 9.45
C ASP A 166 12.28 7.77 10.29
N GLU A 167 11.96 7.09 11.38
CA GLU A 167 12.93 6.28 12.13
C GLU A 167 13.50 5.14 11.28
N ALA A 168 12.62 4.39 10.59
CA ALA A 168 13.04 3.34 9.68
C ALA A 168 13.92 3.87 8.53
N ARG A 169 13.63 5.05 7.97
CA ARG A 169 14.45 5.70 6.94
C ARG A 169 15.85 6.04 7.45
N LYS A 170 15.95 6.65 8.64
CA LYS A 170 17.23 6.97 9.27
C LYS A 170 18.06 5.70 9.50
N ALA A 171 17.44 4.64 10.02
CA ALA A 171 18.08 3.35 10.24
C ALA A 171 18.52 2.68 8.93
N ALA A 172 17.68 2.72 7.88
CA ALA A 172 18.01 2.14 6.57
C ALA A 172 19.19 2.87 5.92
N MET A 173 19.25 4.21 6.02
CA MET A 173 20.41 4.97 5.56
C MET A 173 21.69 4.65 6.36
N ALA A 174 21.58 4.50 7.68
CA ALA A 174 22.71 4.12 8.52
C ALA A 174 23.24 2.72 8.14
N ASP A 175 22.35 1.76 7.86
CA ASP A 175 22.74 0.43 7.39
C ASP A 175 23.41 0.48 6.00
N ALA A 176 22.86 1.25 5.05
CA ALA A 176 23.47 1.43 3.73
C ALA A 176 24.89 2.01 3.85
N MET A 177 25.05 3.07 4.65
CA MET A 177 26.34 3.73 4.90
C MET A 177 27.34 2.78 5.57
N ARG A 178 26.91 2.01 6.57
CA ARG A 178 27.75 1.03 7.26
C ARG A 178 28.29 -0.02 6.27
N LYS A 179 27.43 -0.54 5.38
CA LYS A 179 27.83 -1.48 4.32
C LYS A 179 28.80 -0.83 3.34
N ALA A 180 28.51 0.38 2.85
CA ALA A 180 29.36 1.08 1.89
C ALA A 180 30.78 1.30 2.44
N LYS A 181 30.89 1.75 3.70
CA LYS A 181 32.19 1.91 4.38
C LYS A 181 32.96 0.61 4.50
N LEU A 182 32.28 -0.48 4.89
CA LEU A 182 32.90 -1.80 5.02
C LEU A 182 33.50 -2.28 3.69
N TYR A 183 32.76 -2.12 2.58
CA TYR A 183 33.25 -2.53 1.26
C TYR A 183 34.37 -1.64 0.74
N ALA A 184 34.28 -0.32 0.94
CA ALA A 184 35.34 0.60 0.54
C ALA A 184 36.67 0.30 1.28
N GLU A 185 36.61 0.08 2.59
CA GLU A 185 37.77 -0.30 3.41
C GLU A 185 38.39 -1.63 2.96
N ALA A 186 37.55 -2.66 2.73
CA ALA A 186 38.01 -3.96 2.24
C ALA A 186 38.63 -3.90 0.84
N ALA A 187 38.21 -2.95 0.00
CA ALA A 187 38.75 -2.72 -1.33
C ALA A 187 39.97 -1.77 -1.34
N GLY A 188 40.35 -1.20 -0.19
CA GLY A 188 41.48 -0.26 -0.10
C GLY A 188 41.23 1.10 -0.74
N VAL A 189 39.97 1.51 -0.90
CA VAL A 189 39.55 2.79 -1.48
C VAL A 189 38.80 3.64 -0.45
N LYS A 190 38.62 4.93 -0.72
CA LYS A 190 37.87 5.82 0.18
C LYS A 190 36.43 5.98 -0.31
N LEU A 191 35.49 6.00 0.63
CA LEU A 191 34.08 6.31 0.35
C LEU A 191 33.90 7.82 0.22
N GLY A 192 33.42 8.26 -0.94
CA GLY A 192 33.17 9.67 -1.26
C GLY A 192 31.75 10.13 -0.92
N ARG A 193 31.30 11.19 -1.59
CA ARG A 193 29.95 11.76 -1.40
C ARG A 193 28.85 10.85 -1.95
N VAL A 194 27.63 11.04 -1.45
CA VAL A 194 26.43 10.42 -2.03
C VAL A 194 26.13 11.06 -3.38
N LEU A 195 25.89 10.22 -4.40
CA LEU A 195 25.51 10.64 -5.75
C LEU A 195 24.00 10.45 -6.01
N SER A 196 23.40 9.42 -5.41
CA SER A 196 21.97 9.14 -5.58
C SER A 196 21.42 8.44 -4.35
N ILE A 197 20.16 8.75 -4.02
CA ILE A 197 19.36 8.04 -3.02
C ILE A 197 18.01 7.73 -3.67
N ASN A 198 17.65 6.46 -3.69
CA ASN A 198 16.36 6.00 -4.18
C ASN A 198 15.67 5.15 -3.10
N GLU A 199 14.57 5.67 -2.55
CA GLU A 199 13.71 4.92 -1.62
C GLU A 199 12.81 3.97 -2.42
N GLN A 200 12.88 2.69 -2.10
CA GLN A 200 11.92 1.71 -2.60
C GLN A 200 10.82 1.55 -1.56
N ASP A 201 9.66 2.13 -1.84
CA ASP A 201 8.46 1.91 -1.02
C ASP A 201 7.90 0.50 -1.30
N PHE A 202 7.88 -0.36 -0.27
CA PHE A 202 7.32 -1.72 -0.35
C PHE A 202 5.79 -1.76 -0.16
N GLY A 203 5.15 -0.59 -0.12
CA GLY A 203 3.73 -0.44 0.19
C GLY A 203 3.49 -0.35 1.70
N GLY A 204 2.25 -0.03 2.08
CA GLY A 204 1.84 0.27 3.45
C GLY A 204 2.15 -0.80 4.50
N PRO A 205 1.97 -0.46 5.80
CA PRO A 205 2.31 -1.34 6.91
C PRO A 205 1.68 -2.72 6.76
N ARG A 206 2.45 -3.78 7.01
CA ARG A 206 1.97 -5.16 6.86
C ARG A 206 1.76 -5.79 8.24
N PRO A 207 0.59 -6.41 8.50
CA PRO A 207 0.37 -7.16 9.74
C PRO A 207 1.39 -8.32 9.85
N GLN A 208 2.05 -8.46 10.99
CA GLN A 208 2.83 -9.65 11.29
C GLN A 208 2.01 -10.58 12.18
N MET A 209 1.70 -11.77 11.67
CA MET A 209 1.10 -12.83 12.48
C MET A 209 2.18 -13.43 13.39
N MET A 210 2.14 -13.14 14.69
CA MET A 210 2.85 -13.97 15.66
C MET A 210 2.23 -15.37 15.64
N MET A 211 3.05 -16.42 15.54
CA MET A 211 2.61 -17.80 15.72
C MET A 211 2.21 -18.02 17.19
N ALA A 212 0.99 -17.62 17.56
CA ALA A 212 0.44 -17.88 18.88
C ALA A 212 0.00 -19.35 18.97
N ARG A 213 0.53 -20.06 19.97
CA ARG A 213 0.11 -21.42 20.33
C ARG A 213 -1.31 -21.29 20.92
N ALA A 214 -2.30 -21.84 20.22
CA ALA A 214 -3.70 -21.72 20.62
C ALA A 214 -3.95 -22.38 21.99
N GLU A 215 -4.16 -21.57 23.02
CA GLU A 215 -4.89 -21.99 24.22
C GLU A 215 -6.36 -21.64 24.02
N MET A 216 -7.20 -22.66 24.09
CA MET A 216 -8.64 -22.57 23.93
C MET A 216 -9.26 -21.86 25.13
N ALA A 217 -9.79 -20.65 24.94
CA ALA A 217 -10.61 -19.99 25.94
C ALA A 217 -12.07 -20.50 25.84
N ALA A 218 -12.58 -20.96 26.98
CA ALA A 218 -13.99 -21.30 27.20
C ALA A 218 -14.74 -20.09 27.80
N ASP A 219 -16.06 -20.11 27.62
CA ASP A 219 -17.11 -19.25 28.20
C ASP A 219 -17.19 -17.79 27.77
N GLY A 220 -18.20 -17.50 26.92
CA GLY A 220 -19.09 -16.33 26.97
C GLY A 220 -18.51 -14.91 26.92
N ALA A 221 -17.19 -14.76 26.92
CA ALA A 221 -16.50 -13.49 26.84
C ALA A 221 -16.59 -12.92 25.41
N PRO A 222 -16.54 -11.58 25.24
CA PRO A 222 -16.40 -10.98 23.93
C PRO A 222 -15.23 -11.64 23.20
N ALA A 223 -15.39 -11.87 21.89
CA ALA A 223 -14.38 -12.56 21.08
C ALA A 223 -13.00 -11.94 21.36
N PRO A 224 -11.96 -12.74 21.68
CA PRO A 224 -10.64 -12.22 21.97
C PRO A 224 -10.09 -11.54 20.71
N ILE A 225 -9.81 -10.25 20.83
CA ILE A 225 -9.29 -9.42 19.74
C ILE A 225 -7.85 -9.09 20.05
N GLU A 226 -6.93 -9.75 19.35
CA GLU A 226 -5.49 -9.54 19.48
C GLU A 226 -4.99 -8.66 18.33
N ALA A 227 -4.42 -7.49 18.66
CA ALA A 227 -3.98 -6.50 17.67
C ALA A 227 -2.64 -6.88 16.98
N GLY A 228 -1.84 -7.74 17.61
CA GLY A 228 -0.50 -8.09 17.15
C GLY A 228 0.46 -6.88 17.09
N GLU A 229 1.55 -7.04 16.34
CA GLU A 229 2.47 -5.93 16.01
C GLU A 229 2.40 -5.60 14.51
N THR A 230 2.53 -4.31 14.20
CA THR A 230 2.66 -3.83 12.82
C THR A 230 4.11 -3.46 12.55
N SER A 231 4.67 -4.02 11.47
CA SER A 231 6.04 -3.75 11.06
C SER A 231 6.06 -2.81 9.85
N LEU A 232 6.82 -1.73 9.95
CA LEU A 232 7.07 -0.77 8.87
C LEU A 232 8.49 -0.98 8.34
N GLN A 233 8.59 -1.45 7.10
CA GLN A 233 9.86 -1.74 6.45
C GLN A 233 10.22 -0.66 5.44
N VAL A 234 11.47 -0.18 5.49
CA VAL A 234 12.02 0.77 4.53
C VAL A 234 13.26 0.17 3.88
N ARG A 235 13.39 0.38 2.57
CA ARG A 235 14.59 0.03 1.80
C ARG A 235 15.05 1.25 1.01
N VAL A 236 16.33 1.54 1.09
CA VAL A 236 16.97 2.61 0.32
C VAL A 236 18.10 2.02 -0.51
N ASN A 237 18.16 2.37 -1.79
CA ASN A 237 19.33 2.14 -2.61
C ASN A 237 20.12 3.44 -2.70
N VAL A 238 21.40 3.39 -2.40
CA VAL A 238 22.25 4.57 -2.31
C VAL A 238 23.51 4.32 -3.10
N THR A 239 23.86 5.28 -3.95
CA THR A 239 25.08 5.28 -4.74
C THR A 239 26.05 6.30 -4.15
N TRP A 240 27.27 5.88 -3.84
CA TRP A 240 28.38 6.77 -3.46
C TRP A 240 29.45 6.80 -4.54
N GLU A 241 30.15 7.92 -4.60
CA GLU A 241 31.44 8.04 -5.27
C GLU A 241 32.51 7.23 -4.50
N LEU A 242 33.47 6.67 -5.22
CA LEU A 242 34.68 6.07 -4.67
C LEU A 242 35.88 6.92 -5.07
N ASP A 243 36.64 7.34 -4.05
CA ASP A 243 37.90 8.04 -4.23
C ASP A 243 39.04 7.01 -4.23
N GLN A 244 39.77 6.95 -5.35
CA GLN A 244 40.94 6.08 -5.56
C GLN A 244 42.23 6.77 -5.14
#